data_AF-A0A2A6D1N4-F1
#
_entry.id   AF-A0A2A6D1N4-F1
#
_cell.length_a   1.000
_cell.length_b   1.000
_cell.length_c   1.000
_cell.angle_alpha   90.00
_cell.angle_beta   90.00
_cell.angle_gamma   90.00
#
_symmetry.space_group_name_H-M   'P 1'
#
loop_
_entity.id
_entity.type
_entity.pdbx_description
1 polymer ?
#
loop_
_entity_poly.entity_id
_entity_poly.type
_entity_poly.pdbx_seq_one_letter_code
_entity_poly.pdbx_strand_id
1 'polypeptide(L)'
;MRDFFLVVLLLEFHHRVAAQCTPSQHPNCVHWVRNGFCENRGYTIPQRQSYCGISCGLCDSDGGPLCILDADPYCPYWAANGFCNSTKYPHSTKKEICCKSCAEQSTPMTTGSFTGTPNNDFYYF
;
A
#
# COMPACT_ATOMS: atom_id res chain seq x y z
N MET A 1 31.94 24.68 19.74
CA MET A 1 31.98 23.98 18.44
C MET A 1 32.44 22.53 18.60
N ARG A 2 31.68 21.67 19.30
CA ARG A 2 31.86 20.21 19.17
C ARG A 2 30.72 19.34 19.71
N ASP A 3 29.51 19.86 19.90
CA ASP A 3 28.43 19.04 20.50
C ASP A 3 27.09 19.12 19.73
N PHE A 4 27.13 19.61 18.48
CA PHE A 4 25.96 19.62 17.58
C PHE A 4 25.93 18.44 16.61
N PHE A 5 27.00 17.64 16.50
CA PHE A 5 27.09 16.54 15.53
C PHE A 5 26.48 15.22 16.00
N LEU A 6 26.19 15.05 17.31
CA LEU A 6 25.66 13.80 17.84
C LEU A 6 24.12 13.72 17.83
N VAL A 7 23.41 14.84 17.68
CA VAL A 7 21.94 14.85 17.67
C VAL A 7 21.37 14.52 16.29
N VAL A 8 22.19 14.60 15.23
CA VAL A 8 21.75 14.40 13.83
C VAL A 8 21.69 12.92 13.43
N LEU A 9 22.28 12.00 14.19
CA LEU A 9 22.35 10.57 13.84
C LEU A 9 21.21 9.70 14.41
N LEU A 10 20.32 10.24 15.25
CA LEU A 10 19.22 9.48 15.88
C LEU A 10 17.81 9.82 15.34
N LEU A 11 17.70 10.64 14.29
CA LEU A 11 16.41 11.18 13.81
C LEU A 11 16.03 10.84 12.36
N GLU A 12 16.63 9.83 11.74
CA GLU A 12 16.27 9.42 10.37
C GLU A 12 15.94 7.91 10.29
N PHE A 13 15.02 7.46 11.14
CA PHE A 13 14.15 6.34 10.79
C PHE A 13 12.72 6.86 10.73
N HIS A 14 12.49 7.72 9.74
CA HIS A 14 11.17 7.84 9.14
C HIS A 14 10.82 6.48 8.52
N HIS A 15 10.28 5.57 9.34
CA HIS A 15 9.54 4.42 8.84
C HIS A 15 8.33 4.97 8.10
N ARG A 16 8.54 5.32 6.83
CA ARG A 16 7.44 5.44 5.89
C ARG A 16 6.82 4.06 5.86
N VAL A 17 5.70 3.92 6.54
CA VAL A 17 4.81 2.77 6.41
C VAL A 17 4.22 2.89 5.00
N ALA A 18 5.02 2.51 4.00
CA ALA A 18 4.45 1.84 2.85
C ALA A 18 3.61 0.69 3.41
N ALA A 19 2.47 0.40 2.77
CA ALA A 19 1.66 -0.75 3.15
C ALA A 19 2.55 -1.90 3.61
N GLN A 20 2.27 -2.48 4.78
CA GLN A 20 3.17 -3.41 5.47
C GLN A 20 3.24 -4.78 4.80
N CYS A 21 2.95 -4.81 3.51
CA CYS A 21 3.03 -5.96 2.66
C CYS A 21 4.50 -6.38 2.55
N THR A 22 4.69 -7.67 2.70
CA THR A 22 5.94 -8.38 2.53
C THR A 22 5.58 -9.71 1.87
N PRO A 23 6.48 -10.30 1.05
CA PRO A 23 6.26 -11.63 0.50
C PRO A 23 6.22 -12.72 1.60
N SER A 24 6.67 -12.42 2.82
CA SER A 24 6.63 -13.32 3.97
C SER A 24 5.40 -13.08 4.87
N GLN A 25 4.98 -14.11 5.61
CA GLN A 25 3.87 -14.02 6.55
C GLN A 25 4.21 -14.61 7.91
N HIS A 26 3.41 -14.22 8.90
CA HIS A 26 3.49 -14.82 10.21
C HIS A 26 3.14 -16.32 10.13
N PRO A 27 3.93 -17.23 10.76
CA PRO A 27 3.68 -18.67 10.71
C PRO A 27 2.28 -19.09 11.17
N ASN A 28 1.66 -18.31 12.06
CA ASN A 28 0.32 -18.55 12.57
C ASN A 28 -0.83 -18.03 11.68
N CYS A 29 -0.55 -17.46 10.50
CA CYS A 29 -1.59 -16.87 9.66
C CYS A 29 -2.70 -17.85 9.30
N VAL A 30 -2.35 -19.11 8.99
CA VAL A 30 -3.35 -20.16 8.72
C VAL A 30 -4.36 -20.29 9.86
N HIS A 31 -3.89 -20.23 11.11
CA HIS A 31 -4.76 -20.28 12.28
C HIS A 31 -5.54 -18.98 12.48
N TRP A 32 -4.89 -17.83 12.40
CA TRP A 32 -5.52 -16.53 12.64
C TRP A 32 -6.59 -16.18 11.60
N VAL A 33 -6.31 -16.44 10.32
CA VAL A 33 -7.26 -16.24 9.22
C VAL A 33 -8.52 -17.06 9.47
N ARG A 34 -8.37 -18.35 9.86
CA ARG A 34 -9.51 -19.22 10.22
C ARG A 34 -10.32 -18.70 11.41
N ASN A 35 -9.72 -17.93 12.31
CA ASN A 35 -10.38 -17.31 13.46
C ASN A 35 -10.83 -15.86 13.19
N GLY A 36 -10.90 -15.42 11.93
CA GLY A 36 -11.47 -14.12 11.56
C GLY A 36 -10.49 -12.94 11.64
N PHE A 37 -9.17 -13.19 11.69
CA PHE A 37 -8.17 -12.12 11.77
C PHE A 37 -8.31 -11.08 10.65
N CYS A 38 -8.59 -11.50 9.42
CA CYS A 38 -8.69 -10.61 8.28
C CYS A 38 -9.86 -9.63 8.37
N GLU A 39 -10.90 -9.93 9.14
CA GLU A 39 -12.11 -9.11 9.30
C GLU A 39 -12.14 -8.38 10.64
N ASN A 40 -11.24 -8.75 11.57
CA ASN A 40 -11.19 -8.18 12.90
C ASN A 40 -10.75 -6.71 12.85
N ARG A 41 -11.71 -5.80 13.08
CA ARG A 41 -11.51 -4.36 13.11
C ARG A 41 -10.69 -3.85 14.31
N GLY A 42 -10.44 -4.70 15.30
CA GLY A 42 -9.46 -4.43 16.35
C GLY A 42 -8.02 -4.40 15.84
N TYR A 43 -7.75 -4.97 14.66
CA TYR A 43 -6.48 -4.83 13.96
C TYR A 43 -6.59 -3.82 12.82
N THR A 44 -5.65 -2.89 12.77
CA THR A 44 -5.55 -1.92 11.69
C THR A 44 -5.22 -2.63 10.37
N ILE A 45 -5.49 -1.99 9.24
CA ILE A 45 -5.10 -2.53 7.93
C ILE A 45 -3.59 -2.77 7.82
N PRO A 46 -2.72 -1.84 8.27
CA PRO A 46 -1.28 -2.09 8.31
C PRO A 46 -0.90 -3.33 9.14
N GLN A 47 -1.56 -3.56 10.28
CA GLN A 47 -1.30 -4.77 11.09
C GLN A 47 -1.76 -6.04 10.37
N ARG A 48 -2.90 -6.01 9.69
CA ARG A 48 -3.38 -7.15 8.90
C ARG A 48 -2.46 -7.43 7.71
N GLN A 49 -1.92 -6.39 7.07
CA GLN A 49 -0.92 -6.49 6.01
C GLN A 49 0.39 -7.09 6.53
N SER A 50 0.91 -6.60 7.67
CA SER A 50 2.19 -7.04 8.23
C SER A 50 2.20 -8.50 8.67
N TYR A 51 1.08 -8.99 9.18
CA TYR A 51 1.01 -10.37 9.67
C TYR A 51 0.61 -11.33 8.57
N CYS A 52 -0.52 -11.10 7.90
CA CYS A 52 -1.17 -12.07 7.02
C CYS A 52 -1.60 -11.47 5.68
N GLY A 53 -0.87 -10.47 5.17
CA GLY A 53 -1.25 -9.68 4.00
C GLY A 53 -1.78 -10.48 2.80
N ILE A 54 -0.96 -11.36 2.22
CA ILE A 54 -1.35 -12.28 1.13
C ILE A 54 -2.54 -13.19 1.53
N SER A 55 -2.57 -13.73 2.75
CA SER A 55 -3.60 -14.69 3.17
C SER A 55 -4.95 -14.00 3.41
N CYS A 56 -4.92 -12.72 3.77
CA CYS A 56 -6.08 -11.85 3.86
C CYS A 56 -6.44 -11.18 2.53
N GLY A 57 -5.71 -11.45 1.44
CA GLY A 57 -5.92 -10.82 0.12
C GLY A 57 -5.59 -9.32 0.10
N LEU A 58 -4.83 -8.81 1.07
CA LEU A 58 -4.46 -7.39 1.19
C LEU A 58 -3.14 -7.06 0.48
N CYS A 59 -2.37 -8.09 0.14
CA CYS A 59 -1.07 -7.97 -0.50
C CYS A 59 -0.95 -8.99 -1.65
N ASP A 60 -0.19 -8.65 -2.69
CA ASP A 60 0.21 -9.58 -3.75
C ASP A 60 1.38 -10.47 -3.28
N SER A 61 1.71 -11.49 -4.09
CA SER A 61 2.78 -12.43 -3.81
C SER A 61 4.18 -11.81 -3.75
N ASP A 62 4.36 -10.64 -4.36
CA ASP A 62 5.62 -9.91 -4.41
C ASP A 62 5.77 -8.94 -3.21
N GLY A 63 4.75 -8.87 -2.34
CA GLY A 63 4.74 -7.99 -1.18
C GLY A 63 4.26 -6.58 -1.49
N GLY A 64 3.58 -6.35 -2.60
CA GLY A 64 2.88 -5.10 -2.91
C GLY A 64 1.47 -5.06 -2.31
N PRO A 65 0.92 -3.86 -1.99
CA PRO A 65 -0.46 -3.73 -1.53
C PRO A 65 -1.49 -3.87 -2.63
N LEU A 66 -2.52 -4.68 -2.37
CA LEU A 66 -3.73 -4.75 -3.18
C LEU A 66 -4.73 -3.69 -2.72
N CYS A 67 -5.15 -2.80 -3.61
CA CYS A 67 -6.20 -1.82 -3.31
C CYS A 67 -7.60 -2.43 -3.47
N ILE A 68 -7.97 -3.32 -2.55
CA ILE A 68 -9.29 -3.98 -2.57
C ILE A 68 -10.25 -3.46 -1.49
N LEU A 69 -9.75 -2.70 -0.51
CA LEU A 69 -10.56 -2.16 0.57
C LEU A 69 -10.09 -0.76 1.00
N ASP A 70 -10.95 -0.08 1.74
CA ASP A 70 -10.61 1.12 2.50
C ASP A 70 -10.42 0.76 3.97
N ALA A 71 -9.43 1.39 4.62
CA ALA A 71 -9.20 1.25 6.04
C ALA A 71 -10.24 2.03 6.87
N ASP A 72 -10.77 3.12 6.32
CA ASP A 72 -11.74 3.99 6.99
C ASP A 72 -13.10 4.00 6.28
N PRO A 73 -14.22 3.85 7.01
CA PRO A 73 -15.57 3.90 6.42
C PRO A 73 -15.94 5.26 5.80
N TYR A 74 -15.26 6.37 6.15
CA TYR A 74 -15.47 7.69 5.56
C TYR A 74 -14.74 7.90 4.22
N CYS A 75 -13.96 6.93 3.76
CA CYS A 75 -13.23 7.03 2.51
C CYS A 75 -14.07 7.40 1.28
N PRO A 76 -15.31 6.88 1.08
CA PRO A 76 -16.16 7.33 -0.01
C PRO A 76 -16.47 8.84 0.06
N TYR A 77 -16.74 9.36 1.25
CA TYR A 77 -17.00 10.77 1.47
C TYR A 77 -15.74 11.61 1.25
N TRP A 78 -14.60 11.23 1.83
CA TRP A 78 -13.35 11.96 1.67
C TRP A 78 -12.82 11.96 0.24
N ALA A 79 -12.92 10.83 -0.47
CA ALA A 79 -12.57 10.74 -1.88
C ALA A 79 -13.42 11.71 -2.71
N ALA A 80 -14.74 11.75 -2.50
CA ALA A 80 -15.62 12.72 -3.16
C ALA A 80 -15.26 14.19 -2.84
N ASN A 81 -14.64 14.45 -1.68
CA ASN A 81 -14.23 15.78 -1.24
C ASN A 81 -12.72 16.06 -1.48
N GLY A 82 -12.08 15.33 -2.39
CA GLY A 82 -10.74 15.64 -2.88
C GLY A 82 -9.58 15.13 -2.01
N PHE A 83 -9.83 14.24 -1.04
CA PHE A 83 -8.78 13.62 -0.23
C PHE A 83 -7.71 12.95 -1.08
N CYS A 84 -8.10 12.20 -2.13
CA CYS A 84 -7.19 11.46 -3.00
C CYS A 84 -6.22 12.38 -3.78
N ASN A 85 -6.65 13.61 -4.07
CA ASN A 85 -5.87 14.61 -4.81
C ASN A 85 -5.23 15.67 -3.90
N SER A 86 -5.47 15.60 -2.59
CA SER A 86 -4.92 16.53 -1.62
C SER A 86 -3.38 16.44 -1.59
N THR A 87 -2.72 17.60 -1.58
CA THR A 87 -1.28 17.73 -1.32
C THR A 87 -0.96 17.77 0.17
N LYS A 88 -1.98 17.89 1.04
CA LYS A 88 -1.83 17.91 2.49
C LYS A 88 -1.38 16.55 3.05
N TYR A 89 -1.68 15.48 2.33
CA TYR A 89 -1.34 14.11 2.72
C TYR A 89 -0.46 13.48 1.64
N PRO A 90 0.61 12.77 2.03
CA PRO A 90 1.43 12.05 1.06
C PRO A 90 0.59 10.95 0.39
N HIS A 91 0.94 10.61 -0.85
CA HIS A 91 0.25 9.55 -1.61
C HIS A 91 0.21 8.22 -0.87
N SER A 92 1.24 7.90 -0.08
CA SER A 92 1.28 6.70 0.75
C SER A 92 0.16 6.68 1.80
N THR A 93 -0.06 7.77 2.52
CA THR A 93 -1.13 7.87 3.55
C THR A 93 -2.51 7.82 2.90
N LYS A 94 -2.69 8.46 1.75
CA LYS A 94 -3.96 8.39 1.00
C LYS A 94 -4.27 6.96 0.57
N LYS A 95 -3.26 6.23 0.09
CA LYS A 95 -3.37 4.81 -0.30
C LYS A 95 -3.56 3.88 0.89
N GLU A 96 -2.94 4.17 2.03
CA GLU A 96 -3.10 3.38 3.26
C GLU A 96 -4.52 3.47 3.83
N ILE A 97 -5.09 4.67 3.85
CA ILE A 97 -6.39 4.93 4.48
C ILE A 97 -7.53 4.61 3.51
N CYS A 98 -7.44 5.08 2.27
CA CYS A 98 -8.53 5.00 1.29
C CYS A 98 -8.07 4.35 -0.02
N CYS A 99 -7.37 3.21 0.06
CA CYS A 99 -6.80 2.52 -1.10
C CYS A 99 -7.84 2.30 -2.20
N LYS A 100 -8.99 1.71 -1.86
CA LYS A 100 -10.06 1.39 -2.83
C LYS A 100 -10.69 2.68 -3.37
N SER A 101 -11.15 3.56 -2.48
CA SER A 101 -11.82 4.80 -2.87
C SER A 101 -10.91 5.73 -3.69
N CYS A 102 -9.60 5.74 -3.44
CA CYS A 102 -8.63 6.53 -4.21
C CYS A 102 -8.08 5.81 -5.44
N ALA A 103 -8.15 4.48 -5.51
CA ALA A 103 -7.83 3.73 -6.72
C ALA A 103 -8.81 4.05 -7.86
N GLU A 104 -10.10 4.20 -7.54
CA GLU A 104 -11.13 4.59 -8.53
C GLU A 104 -10.95 6.03 -9.03
N GLN A 105 -10.37 6.93 -8.21
CA GLN A 105 -10.02 8.29 -8.64
C GLN A 105 -8.71 8.37 -9.43
N SER A 106 -8.03 7.24 -9.60
CA SER A 106 -6.90 7.07 -10.50
C SER A 106 -7.41 6.64 -11.88
N THR A 107 -8.31 7.39 -12.50
CA THR A 107 -8.49 7.32 -13.97
C THR A 107 -7.65 8.41 -14.64
N PRO A 108 -7.10 8.12 -15.82
CA PRO A 108 -5.68 8.30 -16.09
C PRO A 108 -5.35 9.75 -16.45
N MET A 109 -4.28 10.29 -15.86
CA MET A 109 -3.56 11.36 -16.54
C MET A 109 -2.87 10.75 -17.77
N THR A 110 -3.59 10.80 -18.89
CA THR A 110 -3.09 10.80 -20.27
C THR A 110 -2.47 9.50 -20.77
N THR A 111 -3.16 8.89 -21.73
CA THR A 111 -2.63 8.35 -23.01
C THR A 111 -1.10 8.46 -23.16
N GLY A 112 -0.38 7.56 -22.51
CA GLY A 112 0.93 7.13 -22.95
C GLY A 112 0.70 6.09 -24.03
N SER A 113 0.72 6.54 -25.28
CA SER A 113 0.76 5.69 -26.46
C SER A 113 1.88 4.67 -26.30
N PHE A 114 1.54 3.42 -25.96
CA PHE A 114 2.38 2.30 -26.36
C PHE A 114 2.21 2.15 -27.87
N THR A 115 2.89 3.00 -28.65
CA THR A 115 3.43 2.54 -29.94
C THR A 115 4.61 1.64 -29.60
N GLY A 116 4.31 0.47 -29.02
CA GLY A 116 5.15 -0.70 -29.20
C GLY A 116 4.94 -1.10 -30.65
N THR A 117 5.83 -0.65 -31.53
CA THR A 117 6.08 -1.33 -32.80
C THR A 117 6.21 -2.82 -32.51
N PRO A 118 5.56 -3.71 -33.29
CA PRO A 118 5.99 -5.10 -33.33
C PRO A 118 7.39 -5.10 -33.97
N ASN A 119 8.43 -4.97 -33.15
CA ASN A 119 9.78 -5.28 -33.59
C ASN A 119 9.86 -6.80 -33.69
N ASN A 120 9.69 -7.23 -34.92
CA ASN A 120 10.01 -8.53 -35.42
C ASN A 120 11.55 -8.68 -35.34
N ASP A 121 12.06 -9.07 -34.19
CA ASP A 121 13.47 -9.48 -34.06
C ASP A 121 13.55 -10.91 -33.53
N PHE A 122 13.67 -11.81 -34.50
CA PHE A 122 14.22 -13.16 -34.39
C PHE A 122 15.37 -13.23 -33.39
N TYR A 123 15.35 -14.15 -32.43
CA TYR A 123 16.52 -14.97 -32.09
C TYR A 123 16.11 -16.38 -31.65
N TYR A 124 16.72 -17.33 -32.35
CA TYR A 124 16.78 -18.77 -32.09
C TYR A 124 17.37 -19.07 -30.70
N PHE A 125 16.85 -20.07 -29.99
CA PHE A 125 17.51 -21.33 -29.60
C PHE A 125 16.48 -22.27 -28.96
#